data_AF-A0AAU8FWF9-F1
#
_entry.id   AF-A0AAU8FWF9-F1
#
_cell.length_a   1.000
_cell.length_b   1.000
_cell.length_c   1.000
_cell.angle_alpha   90.00
_cell.angle_beta   90.00
_cell.angle_gamma   90.00
#
_symmetry.space_group_name_H-M   'P 1'
#
loop_
_entity.id
_entity.type
_entity.pdbx_description
1 polymer ?
#
loop_
_entity_poly.entity_id
_entity_poly.type
_entity_poly.pdbx_seq_one_letter_code
_entity_poly.pdbx_strand_id
1 'polypeptide(L)' 'MTTERLPRVRASELVGRGWLNTGGRDLTLADLRGKIVLVDFWTF' A
#
# COMPACT_ATOMS: atom_id res chain seq x y z
N MET A 1 13.56 -22.02 18.60
CA MET A 1 12.26 -21.34 18.39
C MET A 1 12.02 -21.26 16.89
N THR A 2 11.11 -22.05 16.36
CA THR A 2 10.67 -21.95 14.96
C THR A 2 9.81 -20.71 14.82
N THR A 3 10.27 -19.71 14.08
CA THR A 3 9.45 -18.57 13.69
C THR A 3 8.37 -19.06 12.75
N GLU A 4 7.13 -19.08 13.24
CA GLU A 4 5.98 -19.36 12.40
C GLU A 4 5.86 -18.23 11.37
N ARG A 5 5.95 -18.57 10.09
CA ARG A 5 5.84 -17.59 9.01
C ARG A 5 4.37 -17.23 8.86
N LEU A 6 4.05 -15.95 9.05
CA LEU A 6 2.70 -15.46 8.79
C LEU A 6 2.27 -15.79 7.34
N PRO A 7 1.00 -16.17 7.13
CA PRO A 7 0.48 -16.41 5.79
C PRO A 7 0.64 -15.17 4.91
N ARG A 8 1.00 -15.37 3.65
CA ARG A 8 1.12 -14.27 2.68
C ARG A 8 -0.27 -13.85 2.23
N VAL A 9 -0.68 -12.66 2.63
CA VAL A 9 -1.95 -12.05 2.19
C VAL A 9 -1.73 -11.04 1.06
N ARG A 10 -2.77 -10.78 0.28
CA ARG A 10 -2.80 -9.65 -0.66
C ARG A 10 -3.12 -8.38 0.13
N ALA A 11 -2.53 -7.26 -0.28
CA ALA A 11 -2.93 -5.96 0.25
C ALA A 11 -4.34 -5.61 -0.24
N SER A 12 -5.13 -5.00 0.64
CA SER A 12 -6.45 -4.46 0.33
C SER A 12 -6.34 -3.25 -0.59
N GLU A 13 -7.36 -3.00 -1.41
CA GLU A 13 -7.41 -1.82 -2.28
C GLU A 13 -7.28 -0.51 -1.48
N LEU A 14 -6.57 0.47 -2.05
CA LEU A 14 -6.43 1.80 -1.47
C LEU A 14 -7.60 2.66 -1.96
N VAL A 15 -8.50 3.01 -1.04
CA VAL A 15 -9.69 3.83 -1.32
C VAL A 15 -9.66 5.12 -0.49
N GLY A 16 -10.17 6.22 -1.04
CA GLY A 16 -10.13 7.51 -0.36
C GLY A 16 -10.57 8.69 -1.21
N ARG A 17 -10.33 9.90 -0.71
CA ARG A 17 -10.75 11.16 -1.37
C ARG A 17 -9.85 11.60 -2.53
N GLY A 18 -8.67 11.00 -2.67
CA GLY A 18 -7.70 11.32 -3.71
C GLY A 18 -6.27 11.31 -3.18
N TRP A 19 -5.32 11.41 -4.11
CA TRP A 19 -3.89 11.43 -3.81
C TRP A 19 -3.31 12.84 -3.82
N LEU A 20 -2.34 13.06 -2.93
CA LEU A 20 -1.49 14.25 -2.94
C LEU A 20 -0.10 13.87 -3.44
N ASN A 21 0.64 14.83 -4.00
CA ASN A 21 2.01 14.65 -4.52
C ASN A 21 2.18 13.62 -5.66
N THR A 22 1.10 13.31 -6.39
CA THR A 22 1.13 12.36 -7.53
C THR A 22 0.99 13.04 -8.90
N GLY A 23 1.07 14.38 -8.96
CA GLY A 23 0.82 15.13 -10.20
C GLY A 23 -0.64 15.03 -10.68
N GLY A 24 -1.59 14.84 -9.76
CA GLY A 24 -3.02 14.72 -10.07
C GLY A 24 -3.43 13.32 -10.56
N ARG A 25 -2.52 12.35 -10.54
CA ARG A 25 -2.82 10.97 -10.94
C ARG A 25 -3.27 10.14 -9.74
N ASP A 26 -4.33 9.38 -9.92
CA ASP A 26 -4.74 8.37 -8.94
C ASP A 26 -3.83 7.15 -9.04
N LEU A 27 -3.37 6.66 -7.88
CA LEU A 27 -2.55 5.46 -7.77
C LEU A 27 -3.38 4.28 -7.29
N THR A 28 -3.19 3.14 -7.95
CA THR A 28 -3.70 1.83 -7.52
C THR A 28 -2.56 0.95 -7.01
N LEU A 29 -2.89 -0.13 -6.29
CA LEU A 29 -1.89 -1.13 -5.94
C LEU A 29 -1.26 -1.83 -7.16
N ALA A 30 -1.96 -1.88 -8.29
CA ALA A 30 -1.43 -2.48 -9.52
C ALA A 30 -0.27 -1.66 -10.09
N ASP A 31 -0.34 -0.32 -10.00
CA ASP A 31 0.70 0.61 -10.47
C ASP A 31 2.02 0.46 -9.70
N LEU A 32 1.98 -0.13 -8.49
CA LEU A 32 3.12 -0.25 -7.59
C LEU A 32 3.75 -1.66 -7.59
N ARG A 33 3.27 -2.57 -8.46
CA ARG A 33 3.84 -3.93 -8.55
C ARG A 33 5.33 -3.90 -8.90
N GLY A 34 6.07 -4.84 -8.33
CA GLY A 34 7.53 -4.91 -8.47
C GLY A 34 8.30 -3.97 -7.52
N LYS A 35 7.60 -3.20 -6.67
CA LYS A 35 8.21 -2.37 -5.63
C LYS A 35 7.86 -2.89 -4.24
N ILE A 36 8.70 -2.56 -3.27
CA ILE A 36 8.33 -2.63 -1.85
C ILE A 36 7.59 -1.33 -1.53
N VAL A 37 6.40 -1.45 -0.95
CA VAL A 37 5.53 -0.33 -0.62
C VAL A 37 5.31 -0.33 0.89
N LEU A 38 5.51 0.84 1.52
CA LEU A 38 5.15 1.09 2.91
C LEU A 38 3.86 1.92 2.93
N VAL A 39 2.86 1.47 3.68
CA VAL A 39 1.63 2.22 3.94
C VAL A 39 1.72 2.73 5.37
N ASP A 40 1.76 4.05 5.52
CA ASP A 40 1.87 4.72 6.81
C ASP A 40 0.56 5.46 7.13
N PHE A 41 -0.04 5.11 8.27
CA PHE A 41 -1.27 5.73 8.76
C PHE A 41 -0.91 6.84 9.74
N TRP A 42 -1.23 8.09 9.39
CA TRP A 42 -0.86 9.27 10.18
C TRP A 42 -2.00 10.30 10.24
N THR A 43 -1.92 11.21 11.21
CA THR A 43 -2.77 12.41 11.34
C THR A 43 -1.87 13.60 11.60
N PHE A 44 -2.32 14.80 11.21
CA PHE A 44 -1.71 16.06 11.62
C PHE A 44 -2.02 16.37 13.08
#